data_AF-A0A930MJR1-F1
#
_entry.id   AF-A0A930MJR1-F1
#
_cell.length_a   1.000
_cell.length_b   1.000
_cell.length_c   1.000
_cell.angle_alpha   90.00
_cell.angle_beta   90.00
_cell.angle_gamma   90.00
#
_symmetry.space_group_name_H-M   'P 1'
#
loop_
_entity.id
_entity.type
_entity.pdbx_description
1 polymer ?
#
loop_
_entity_poly.entity_id
_entity_poly.type
_entity_poly.pdbx_seq_one_letter_code
_entity_poly.pdbx_strand_id
1 'polypeptide(L)' 'KRRFFLSAALDTTRINRDVQNYVEEVIRHLTSEDGTRVTISLEVEAESDTGFSPQTIRTVSENARTLGAKDAGFEE' A
#
# COMPACT_ATOMS: atom_id res chain seq x y z
N LYS A 1 -6.58 14.91 -21.07
CA LYS A 1 -6.08 15.16 -19.68
C LYS A 1 -4.70 14.52 -19.56
N ARG A 2 -3.78 15.03 -18.71
CA ARG A 2 -2.37 14.55 -18.69
C ARG A 2 -1.96 13.75 -17.44
N ARG A 3 -2.79 13.72 -16.39
CA ARG A 3 -2.52 13.00 -15.14
C ARG A 3 -3.82 12.42 -14.60
N PHE A 4 -3.73 11.19 -14.10
CA PHE A 4 -4.75 10.55 -13.27
C PHE A 4 -4.22 10.40 -11.84
N PHE A 5 -5.11 10.44 -10.86
CA PHE A 5 -4.81 10.17 -9.45
C PHE A 5 -6.00 9.44 -8.83
N LEU A 6 -5.71 8.50 -7.95
CA LEU A 6 -6.69 7.74 -7.19
C LEU A 6 -6.16 7.56 -5.78
N SER A 7 -7.00 7.82 -4.80
CA SER A 7 -6.82 7.38 -3.42
C SER A 7 -8.14 6.76 -2.98
N ALA A 8 -8.05 5.62 -2.32
CA ALA A 8 -9.21 4.89 -1.85
C ALA A 8 -8.88 4.14 -0.57
N ALA A 9 -9.80 4.18 0.39
CA ALA A 9 -9.74 3.32 1.57
C ALA A 9 -10.00 1.86 1.16
N LEU A 10 -9.23 0.93 1.73
CA LEU A 10 -9.40 -0.51 1.52
C LEU A 10 -10.02 -1.14 2.77
N ASP A 11 -10.92 -2.11 2.57
CA ASP A 11 -11.44 -2.93 3.67
C ASP A 11 -10.30 -3.82 4.18
N THR A 12 -9.85 -3.58 5.42
CA THR A 12 -8.72 -4.31 6.03
C THR A 12 -8.98 -5.81 6.17
N THR A 13 -10.24 -6.24 6.17
CA THR A 13 -10.61 -7.66 6.19
C THR A 13 -10.62 -8.30 4.81
N ARG A 14 -10.61 -7.48 3.74
CA ARG A 14 -10.78 -7.91 2.34
C ARG A 14 -9.85 -7.19 1.36
N ILE A 15 -8.68 -6.77 1.83
CA ILE A 15 -7.69 -5.97 1.07
C ILE A 15 -7.42 -6.56 -0.33
N ASN A 16 -7.19 -7.88 -0.43
CA ASN A 16 -6.88 -8.52 -1.71
C ASN A 16 -7.99 -8.35 -2.75
N ARG A 17 -9.26 -8.45 -2.32
CA ARG A 17 -10.42 -8.27 -3.21
C ARG A 17 -10.50 -6.83 -3.69
N ASP A 18 -10.34 -5.88 -2.78
CA ASP A 18 -10.46 -4.46 -3.13
C ASP A 18 -9.33 -4.04 -4.08
N VAL A 19 -8.09 -4.47 -3.82
CA VAL A 19 -6.96 -4.27 -4.74
C VAL A 19 -7.25 -4.89 -6.10
N GLN A 20 -7.78 -6.12 -6.15
CA GLN A 20 -8.13 -6.78 -7.40
C GLN A 20 -9.18 -5.98 -8.20
N ASN A 21 -10.21 -5.47 -7.54
CA ASN A 21 -11.22 -4.62 -8.18
C ASN A 21 -10.58 -3.36 -8.80
N TYR A 22 -9.69 -2.68 -8.08
CA TYR A 22 -8.98 -1.52 -8.64
C TYR A 22 -8.05 -1.90 -9.79
N VAL A 23 -7.44 -3.08 -9.73
CA VAL A 23 -6.62 -3.61 -10.83
C VAL A 23 -7.47 -3.79 -12.08
N GLU A 24 -8.61 -4.46 -11.97
CA GLU A 24 -9.47 -4.81 -13.10
C GLU A 24 -10.17 -3.58 -13.70
N GLU A 25 -10.75 -2.74 -12.86
CA GLU A 25 -11.66 -1.68 -13.29
C GLU A 25 -10.96 -0.33 -13.56
N VAL A 26 -9.73 -0.13 -13.09
CA VAL A 26 -9.02 1.15 -13.23
C VAL A 26 -7.60 0.98 -13.75
N ILE A 27 -6.75 0.27 -13.00
CA ILE A 27 -5.31 0.23 -13.27
C ILE A 27 -5.02 -0.45 -14.61
N ARG A 28 -5.73 -1.54 -14.94
CA ARG A 28 -5.57 -2.26 -16.20
C ARG A 28 -5.73 -1.32 -17.40
N HIS A 29 -6.77 -0.49 -17.41
CA HIS A 29 -7.00 0.48 -18.49
C HIS A 29 -5.85 1.48 -18.61
N LEU A 30 -5.29 1.97 -17.49
CA LEU A 30 -4.15 2.89 -17.51
C LEU A 30 -2.87 2.20 -18.00
N THR A 31 -2.63 0.95 -17.61
CA THR A 31 -1.44 0.19 -18.04
C THR A 31 -1.50 -0.26 -19.49
N SER A 32 -2.70 -0.35 -20.08
CA SER A 32 -2.89 -0.69 -21.50
C SER A 32 -2.78 0.52 -22.44
N GLU A 33 -2.72 1.74 -21.91
CA GLU A 33 -2.63 2.97 -22.72
C GLU A 33 -1.16 3.28 -23.08
N ASP A 34 -0.86 3.37 -24.37
CA ASP A 34 0.48 3.59 -24.88
C ASP A 34 1.14 4.86 -24.31
N GLY A 35 2.41 4.74 -23.93
CA GLY A 35 3.18 5.86 -23.36
C GLY A 35 2.79 6.24 -21.92
N THR A 36 1.87 5.52 -21.28
CA THR A 36 1.48 5.78 -19.89
C THR A 36 2.45 5.15 -18.90
N ARG A 37 2.92 5.95 -17.95
CA ARG A 37 3.67 5.46 -16.78
C ARG A 37 2.74 5.38 -15.59
N VAL A 38 2.53 4.17 -15.09
CA VAL A 38 1.73 3.93 -13.88
C VAL A 38 2.66 3.73 -12.69
N THR A 39 2.37 4.41 -11.59
CA THR A 39 3.02 4.21 -10.28
C THR A 39 1.93 3.87 -9.27
N ILE A 40 2.14 2.80 -8.52
CA ILE A 40 1.24 2.31 -7.48
C ILE A 40 2.04 2.30 -6.18
N SER A 41 1.45 2.82 -5.11
CA SER A 41 2.01 2.82 -3.76
C SER A 41 0.99 2.20 -2.80
N LEU A 42 1.50 1.43 -1.84
CA LEU A 42 0.74 0.97 -0.68
C LEU A 42 1.20 1.78 0.52
N GLU A 43 0.25 2.39 1.21
CA GLU A 43 0.46 3.09 2.47
C GLU A 43 -0.26 2.29 3.57
N VAL A 44 0.42 2.07 4.69
CA VAL A 44 -0.11 1.32 5.83
C VAL A 44 0.12 2.15 7.07
N GLU A 45 -0.98 2.49 7.72
CA GLU A 45 -0.99 3.23 8.99
C GLU A 45 -1.59 2.32 10.07
N ALA A 46 -0.94 2.27 11.22
CA ALA A 46 -1.40 1.53 12.38
C ALA A 46 -1.07 2.32 13.64
N GLU A 47 -2.11 2.59 14.43
CA GLU A 47 -2.00 3.28 15.71
C GLU A 47 -2.34 2.32 16.85
N SER A 48 -1.71 2.52 18.01
CA SER A 48 -1.98 1.73 19.22
C SER A 48 -1.89 2.63 20.44
N ASP A 49 -2.99 2.76 21.18
CA ASP A 49 -3.05 3.55 22.42
C ASP A 49 -2.05 3.09 23.48
N THR A 50 -1.65 1.81 23.44
CA THR A 50 -0.70 1.21 24.39
C THR A 50 0.68 0.96 23.78
N GLY A 51 0.89 1.42 22.55
CA GLY A 51 2.09 1.13 21.76
C GLY A 51 2.14 -0.31 21.22
N PHE A 52 3.24 -0.63 20.55
CA PHE A 52 3.49 -1.95 19.96
C PHE A 52 4.50 -2.74 20.79
N SER A 53 4.32 -4.07 20.85
CA SER A 53 5.28 -4.92 21.55
C SER A 53 6.66 -4.88 20.85
N PRO A 54 7.78 -5.04 21.60
CA PRO A 54 9.11 -5.13 20.99
C PRO A 54 9.22 -6.23 19.93
N GLN A 55 8.49 -7.34 20.12
CA GLN A 55 8.41 -8.42 19.14
C GLN A 55 7.72 -7.98 17.84
N THR A 56 6.58 -7.28 17.94
CA THR A 56 5.87 -6.74 16.78
C THR A 56 6.74 -5.75 16.01
N ILE A 57 7.37 -4.81 16.71
CA ILE A 57 8.26 -3.80 16.12
C ILE A 57 9.37 -4.49 15.32
N ARG A 58 10.05 -5.46 15.94
CA ARG A 58 11.13 -6.22 15.30
C ARG A 58 10.63 -6.96 14.06
N THR A 59 9.57 -7.77 14.20
CA THR A 59 9.06 -8.60 13.11
C THR A 59 8.60 -7.77 11.92
N VAL A 60 7.85 -6.69 12.15
CA VAL A 60 7.36 -5.83 11.07
C VAL A 60 8.51 -5.09 10.39
N SER A 61 9.47 -4.58 11.16
CA SER A 61 10.64 -3.88 10.60
C SER A 61 11.52 -4.80 9.76
N GLU A 62 11.79 -6.03 10.22
CA GLU A 62 12.56 -7.03 9.46
C GLU A 62 11.84 -7.43 8.16
N ASN A 63 10.53 -7.61 8.20
CA ASN A 63 9.72 -7.93 7.02
C ASN A 63 9.68 -6.77 6.02
N ALA A 64 9.43 -5.55 6.48
CA ALA A 64 9.40 -4.35 5.63
C ALA A 64 10.72 -4.18 4.89
N ARG A 65 11.85 -4.33 5.60
CA ARG A 65 13.19 -4.31 4.99
C ARG A 65 13.38 -5.44 3.98
N THR A 66 12.97 -6.66 4.32
CA THR A 66 13.12 -7.84 3.43
C THR A 66 12.31 -7.69 2.14
N LEU A 67 11.13 -7.08 2.23
CA LEU A 67 10.25 -6.80 1.10
C LEU A 67 10.64 -5.54 0.32
N GLY A 68 11.69 -4.82 0.75
CA GLY A 68 12.20 -3.65 0.06
C GLY A 68 11.36 -2.38 0.23
N ALA A 69 10.56 -2.30 1.30
CA ALA A 69 9.89 -1.05 1.67
C ALA A 69 10.95 0.03 1.92
N LYS A 70 10.79 1.19 1.29
CA LYS A 70 11.76 2.28 1.37
C LYS A 70 11.53 3.19 2.56
N ASP A 71 10.26 3.43 2.87
CA ASP A 71 9.81 4.39 3.87
C ASP A 71 8.93 3.63 4.88
N ALA A 72 9.57 2.93 5.82
CA ALA A 72 8.90 2.14 6.86
C ALA A 72 9.59 2.33 8.22
N GLY A 73 8.81 2.55 9.27
CA GLY A 73 9.30 2.78 10.62
C GLY A 73 8.17 2.84 11.64
N PHE A 74 8.54 2.91 12.92
CA PHE A 74 7.65 3.23 14.03
C PHE A 74 8.03 4.61 14.55
N GLU A 75 7.05 5.42 14.91
CA GLU A 75 7.23 6.77 15.46
C GLU A 75 6.85 6.79 16.96
N GLU A 76 7.38 7.74 17.71
CA GLU A 76 7.02 8.00 19.12
C GLU A 76 5.83 8.97 19.24
#